data_AF-A0A950J8F9-F1
#
_entry.id   AF-A0A950J8F9-F1
#
_cell.length_a   1.000
_cell.length_b   1.000
_cell.length_c   1.000
_cell.angle_alpha   90.00
_cell.angle_beta   90.00
_cell.angle_gamma   90.00
#
_symmetry.space_group_name_H-M   'P 1'
#
loop_
_entity.id
_entity.type
_entity.pdbx_description
1 polymer ?
#
loop_
_entity_poly.entity_id
_entity_poly.type
_entity_poly.pdbx_seq_one_letter_code
_entity_poly.pdbx_strand_id
1 'polypeptide(L)'
;MIFLVFAAFAVLMYRRIVPALLAVPLMAVFMTLVAGIPASQLAPSLGSVVVDGASALSKVYVAVIFGALLGRVTLDSGIARTIVNFAAEFAGDEPAIVALILCAVVALLFVSLSGLGAIIMVGSIVLPIMMTTGVPRKIAATLFLMAFALGFIFNIVNWQFYTKYFGVSQQQMYKYAII
;
A
#
# COMPACT_ATOMS: atom_id res chain seq x y z
N MET A 1 2.57 13.81 23.50
CA MET A 1 2.96 14.95 22.63
C MET A 1 3.29 14.50 21.20
N ILE A 2 4.11 13.46 20.98
CA ILE A 2 4.41 12.94 19.62
C ILE A 2 3.15 12.53 18.83
N PHE A 3 2.20 11.85 19.48
CA PHE A 3 0.91 11.50 18.84
C PHE A 3 0.07 12.70 18.41
N LEU A 4 0.19 13.86 19.11
CA LEU A 4 -0.52 15.08 18.72
C LEU A 4 0.11 15.70 17.46
N VAL A 5 1.44 15.70 17.36
CA VAL A 5 2.15 16.14 16.15
C VAL A 5 1.76 15.25 14.98
N PHE A 6 1.75 13.93 15.17
CA PHE A 6 1.30 12.97 14.16
C PHE A 6 -0.14 13.26 13.72
N ALA A 7 -1.07 13.40 14.67
CA ALA A 7 -2.47 13.67 14.37
C ALA A 7 -2.67 15.00 13.62
N ALA A 8 -1.94 16.06 14.01
CA ALA A 8 -2.00 17.35 13.34
C ALA A 8 -1.54 17.25 11.87
N PHE A 9 -0.40 16.61 11.61
CA PHE A 9 0.09 16.41 10.24
C PHE A 9 -0.80 15.45 9.44
N ALA A 10 -1.38 14.42 10.07
CA ALA A 10 -2.35 13.53 9.43
C ALA A 10 -3.61 14.30 8.97
N VAL A 11 -4.15 15.18 9.81
CA VAL A 11 -5.29 16.04 9.44
C VAL A 11 -4.91 17.03 8.34
N LEU A 12 -3.72 17.63 8.40
CA LEU A 12 -3.23 18.54 7.35
C LEU A 12 -3.10 17.83 5.99
N MET A 13 -2.64 16.58 5.98
CA MET A 13 -2.56 15.75 4.77
C MET A 13 -3.96 15.36 4.27
N TYR A 14 -4.87 14.96 5.16
CA TYR A 14 -6.26 14.62 4.79
C TYR A 14 -6.99 15.80 4.16
N ARG A 15 -6.81 17.00 4.72
CA ARG A 15 -7.37 18.25 4.16
C ARG A 15 -6.63 18.75 2.92
N ARG A 16 -5.60 18.01 2.44
CA ARG A 16 -4.76 18.35 1.28
C ARG A 16 -4.07 19.71 1.37
N ILE A 17 -3.88 20.24 2.58
CA ILE A 17 -3.22 21.54 2.81
C ILE A 17 -1.72 21.39 2.61
N VAL A 18 -1.15 20.28 3.07
CA VAL A 18 0.26 19.96 2.92
C VAL A 18 0.38 18.62 2.18
N PRO A 19 1.11 18.56 1.05
CA PRO A 19 1.35 17.30 0.37
C PRO A 19 2.22 16.37 1.24
N ALA A 20 1.99 15.06 1.13
CA ALA A 20 2.72 14.05 1.91
C ALA A 20 4.24 14.17 1.78
N LEU A 21 4.72 14.57 0.58
CA LEU A 21 6.13 14.80 0.28
C LEU A 21 6.78 15.82 1.24
N LEU A 22 6.04 16.87 1.62
CA LEU A 22 6.49 17.92 2.55
C LEU A 22 6.13 17.61 4.00
N ALA A 23 4.97 16.98 4.20
CA ALA A 23 4.46 16.67 5.54
C ALA A 23 5.37 15.69 6.30
N VAL A 24 5.94 14.67 5.64
CA VAL A 24 6.77 13.65 6.32
C VAL A 24 8.09 14.23 6.85
N PRO A 25 8.90 14.98 6.07
CA PRO A 25 10.10 15.63 6.59
C PRO A 25 9.80 16.67 7.68
N LEU A 26 8.75 17.47 7.50
CA LEU A 26 8.34 18.45 8.53
C LEU A 26 7.92 17.74 9.82
N MET A 27 7.14 16.66 9.72
CA MET A 27 6.73 15.87 10.87
C MET A 27 7.95 15.28 11.59
N ALA A 28 8.97 14.80 10.88
CA ALA A 28 10.22 14.35 11.49
C ALA A 28 10.88 15.47 12.30
N VAL A 29 10.93 16.70 11.77
CA VAL A 29 11.48 17.86 12.47
C VAL A 29 10.70 18.18 13.74
N PHE A 30 9.37 18.32 13.64
CA PHE A 30 8.54 18.61 14.80
C PHE A 30 8.58 17.50 15.86
N MET A 31 8.69 16.23 15.45
CA MET A 31 8.83 15.11 16.38
C MET A 31 10.18 15.13 17.11
N THR A 32 11.29 15.44 16.43
CA THR A 32 12.61 15.57 17.09
C THR A 32 12.65 16.73 18.09
N LEU A 33 11.98 17.85 17.79
CA LEU A 33 11.86 18.99 18.71
C LEU A 33 11.04 18.63 19.95
N VAL A 34 9.92 17.93 19.76
CA VAL A 34 9.03 17.50 20.84
C VAL A 34 9.64 16.38 21.70
N ALA A 35 10.61 15.64 21.18
CA ALA A 35 11.34 14.61 21.92
C ALA A 35 12.33 15.18 22.96
N GLY A 36 12.52 16.50 23.04
CA GLY A 36 13.33 17.15 24.08
C GLY A 36 14.84 17.06 23.87
N ILE A 37 15.29 16.91 22.62
CA ILE A 37 16.72 16.82 22.29
C ILE A 37 17.41 18.17 22.53
N PRO A 38 18.59 18.22 23.19
CA PRO A 38 19.33 19.47 23.41
C PRO A 38 19.63 20.21 22.11
N ALA A 39 19.56 21.54 22.12
CA ALA A 39 19.77 22.39 20.93
C ALA A 39 21.11 22.17 20.21
N SER A 40 22.15 21.69 20.92
CA SER A 40 23.46 21.34 20.36
C SER A 40 23.48 20.02 19.58
N GLN A 41 22.48 19.15 19.79
CA GLN A 41 22.38 17.84 19.13
C GLN A 41 21.23 17.76 18.11
N LEU A 42 20.46 18.84 17.95
CA LEU A 42 19.34 18.91 16.99
C LEU A 42 19.75 18.60 15.56
N ALA A 43 20.85 19.20 15.07
CA ALA A 43 21.33 19.00 13.71
C ALA A 43 21.75 17.53 13.43
N PRO A 44 22.59 16.88 14.25
CA PRO A 44 22.93 15.47 14.05
C PRO A 44 21.75 14.52 14.26
N SER A 45 20.82 14.81 15.19
CA SER A 45 19.62 13.98 15.42
C SER A 45 18.57 14.11 14.32
N LEU A 46 18.42 15.27 13.69
CA LEU A 46 17.61 15.42 12.47
C LEU A 46 18.23 14.64 11.30
N GLY A 47 19.55 14.69 11.19
CA GLY A 47 20.32 13.90 10.22
C GLY A 47 20.03 12.41 10.38
N SER A 48 20.15 11.86 11.58
CA SER A 48 19.86 10.44 11.81
C SER A 48 18.40 10.10 11.55
N VAL A 49 17.43 10.89 12.01
CA VAL A 49 16.01 10.57 11.81
C VAL A 49 15.61 10.57 10.32
N VAL A 50 16.09 11.55 9.55
CA VAL A 50 15.76 11.64 8.12
C VAL A 50 16.57 10.65 7.30
N VAL A 51 17.89 10.56 7.53
CA VAL A 51 18.80 9.72 6.73
C VAL A 51 18.68 8.25 7.12
N ASP A 52 18.68 7.91 8.41
CA ASP A 52 18.56 6.50 8.85
C ASP A 52 17.16 5.97 8.62
N GLY A 53 16.13 6.82 8.75
CA GLY A 53 14.76 6.49 8.35
C GLY A 53 14.66 6.17 6.86
N ALA A 54 15.24 7.01 5.99
CA ALA A 54 15.25 6.77 4.55
C ALA A 54 16.09 5.54 4.17
N SER A 55 17.25 5.35 4.79
CA SER A 55 18.16 4.23 4.51
C SER A 55 17.56 2.89 4.95
N ALA A 56 16.83 2.87 6.06
CA ALA A 56 16.05 1.72 6.52
C ALA A 56 15.04 1.25 5.46
N LEU A 57 14.31 2.18 4.83
CA LEU A 57 13.31 1.86 3.80
C LEU A 57 13.90 1.68 2.39
N SER A 58 15.18 1.95 2.16
CA SER A 58 15.81 1.88 0.83
C SER A 58 15.50 0.59 0.05
N LYS A 59 15.65 -0.59 0.68
CA LYS A 59 15.36 -1.89 0.06
C LYS A 59 13.89 -2.02 -0.36
N VAL A 60 12.98 -1.48 0.46
CA VAL A 60 11.54 -1.46 0.16
C VAL A 60 11.26 -0.54 -1.02
N TYR A 61 11.86 0.65 -1.05
CA TYR A 61 11.68 1.58 -2.17
C TYR A 61 12.18 1.03 -3.50
N VAL A 62 13.31 0.32 -3.52
CA VAL A 62 13.81 -0.34 -4.73
C VAL A 62 12.78 -1.34 -5.27
N ALA A 63 12.26 -2.23 -4.41
CA ALA A 63 11.24 -3.20 -4.81
C ALA A 63 9.97 -2.51 -5.34
N VAL A 64 9.52 -1.45 -4.67
CA VAL A 64 8.32 -0.68 -5.07
C VAL A 64 8.53 0.01 -6.43
N ILE A 65 9.71 0.60 -6.69
CA ILE A 65 10.02 1.29 -7.94
C ILE A 65 10.00 0.30 -9.10
N PHE A 66 10.71 -0.83 -8.98
CA PHE A 66 10.74 -1.84 -10.04
C PHE A 66 9.37 -2.49 -10.25
N GLY A 67 8.62 -2.76 -9.18
CA GLY A 67 7.25 -3.25 -9.27
C GLY A 67 6.32 -2.25 -9.97
N ALA A 68 6.47 -0.96 -9.70
CA ALA A 68 5.71 0.09 -10.37
C ALA A 68 6.08 0.27 -11.84
N LEU A 69 7.36 0.17 -12.19
CA LEU A 69 7.82 0.21 -13.57
C LEU A 69 7.27 -0.95 -14.38
N LEU A 70 7.37 -2.18 -13.85
CA LEU A 70 6.80 -3.36 -14.50
C LEU A 70 5.28 -3.21 -14.67
N GLY A 71 4.59 -2.77 -13.62
CA GLY A 71 3.15 -2.51 -13.68
C GLY A 71 2.78 -1.47 -14.73
N ARG A 72 3.60 -0.42 -14.89
CA ARG A 72 3.38 0.58 -15.93
C ARG A 72 3.60 0.03 -17.33
N VAL A 73 4.64 -0.79 -17.53
CA VAL A 73 4.87 -1.48 -18.80
C VAL A 73 3.70 -2.40 -19.16
N THR A 74 3.15 -3.15 -18.21
CA THR A 74 1.97 -4.01 -18.44
C THR A 74 0.73 -3.21 -18.87
N LEU A 75 0.58 -1.98 -18.38
CA LEU A 75 -0.51 -1.09 -18.76
C LEU A 75 -0.28 -0.46 -20.13
N ASP A 76 0.90 0.12 -20.36
CA ASP A 76 1.22 0.87 -21.57
C ASP A 76 1.37 -0.07 -22.80
N SER A 77 1.81 -1.32 -22.59
CA SER A 77 1.90 -2.36 -23.64
C SER A 77 0.56 -2.94 -24.07
N GLY A 78 -0.54 -2.62 -23.39
CA GLY A 78 -1.87 -3.16 -23.70
C GLY A 78 -2.12 -4.59 -23.21
N ILE A 79 -1.13 -5.26 -22.58
CA ILE A 79 -1.30 -6.60 -22.00
C ILE A 79 -2.47 -6.62 -21.01
N ALA A 80 -2.54 -5.64 -20.12
CA ALA A 80 -3.64 -5.46 -19.18
C ALA A 80 -5.00 -5.40 -19.89
N ARG A 81 -5.11 -4.64 -20.99
CA ARG A 81 -6.36 -4.47 -21.74
C ARG A 81 -6.79 -5.76 -22.43
N THR A 82 -5.85 -6.53 -22.98
CA THR A 82 -6.14 -7.84 -23.57
C THR A 82 -6.66 -8.83 -22.52
N ILE A 83 -6.05 -8.86 -21.33
CA ILE A 83 -6.50 -9.71 -20.21
C ILE A 83 -7.91 -9.30 -19.77
N VAL A 84 -8.19 -8.00 -19.67
CA VAL A 84 -9.53 -7.49 -19.32
C VAL A 84 -10.59 -7.98 -20.30
N ASN A 85 -10.35 -7.81 -21.60
CA ASN A 85 -11.32 -8.22 -22.63
C ASN A 85 -11.56 -9.73 -22.59
N PHE A 86 -10.48 -10.52 -22.52
CA PHE A 86 -10.58 -11.97 -22.44
C PHE A 86 -11.35 -12.39 -21.19
N ALA A 87 -10.97 -11.91 -20.00
CA ALA A 87 -11.67 -12.27 -18.76
C ALA A 87 -13.16 -11.85 -18.78
N ALA A 88 -13.49 -10.71 -19.40
CA ALA A 88 -14.86 -10.25 -19.55
C ALA A 88 -15.68 -11.12 -20.53
N GLU A 89 -15.07 -11.60 -21.62
CA GLU A 89 -15.72 -12.53 -22.57
C GLU A 89 -16.09 -13.88 -21.92
N PHE A 90 -15.26 -14.37 -21.00
CA PHE A 90 -15.48 -15.65 -20.30
C PHE A 90 -16.26 -15.54 -18.99
N ALA A 91 -16.66 -14.33 -18.59
CA ALA A 91 -17.32 -14.10 -17.31
C ALA A 91 -18.77 -14.62 -17.24
N GLY A 92 -19.42 -14.82 -18.39
CA GLY A 92 -20.81 -15.29 -18.46
C GLY A 92 -21.81 -14.34 -17.81
N ASP A 93 -23.00 -14.84 -17.48
CA ASP A 93 -24.14 -14.05 -16.99
C ASP A 93 -24.22 -13.93 -15.44
N GLU A 94 -23.23 -14.42 -14.69
CA GLU A 94 -23.23 -14.48 -13.22
C GLU A 94 -22.23 -13.49 -12.58
N PRO A 95 -22.53 -12.17 -12.54
CA PRO A 95 -21.61 -11.12 -12.08
C PRO A 95 -21.12 -11.32 -10.64
N ALA A 96 -21.95 -11.90 -9.77
CA ALA A 96 -21.60 -12.13 -8.36
C ALA A 96 -20.46 -13.14 -8.21
N ILE A 97 -20.49 -14.22 -9.00
CA ILE A 97 -19.47 -15.27 -8.96
C ILE A 97 -18.15 -14.73 -9.49
N VAL A 98 -18.18 -13.97 -10.58
CA VAL A 98 -16.99 -13.35 -11.18
C VAL A 98 -16.35 -12.37 -10.19
N ALA A 99 -17.16 -11.54 -9.53
CA ALA A 99 -16.67 -10.63 -8.50
C ALA A 99 -15.96 -11.36 -7.35
N LEU A 100 -16.54 -12.48 -6.89
CA LEU A 100 -15.97 -13.30 -5.81
C LEU A 100 -14.64 -13.94 -6.22
N ILE A 101 -14.57 -14.51 -7.43
CA ILE A 101 -13.34 -15.11 -7.97
C ILE A 101 -12.25 -14.04 -8.09
N LEU A 102 -12.57 -12.88 -8.65
CA LEU A 102 -11.62 -11.78 -8.76
C LEU A 102 -11.15 -11.28 -7.38
N CYS A 103 -12.03 -11.26 -6.38
CA CYS A 103 -11.63 -10.96 -5.00
C CYS A 103 -10.63 -11.99 -4.45
N ALA A 104 -10.87 -13.28 -4.67
CA ALA A 104 -9.95 -14.34 -4.25
C ALA A 104 -8.59 -14.21 -4.94
N VAL A 105 -8.58 -13.93 -6.25
CA VAL A 105 -7.35 -13.68 -7.01
C VAL A 105 -6.61 -12.45 -6.48
N VAL A 106 -7.31 -11.34 -6.24
CA VAL A 106 -6.73 -10.12 -5.67
C VAL A 106 -6.10 -10.40 -4.31
N ALA A 107 -6.81 -11.09 -3.42
CA ALA A 107 -6.29 -11.44 -2.11
C ALA A 107 -5.01 -12.30 -2.22
N LEU A 108 -5.00 -13.31 -3.09
CA LEU A 108 -3.83 -14.15 -3.33
C LEU A 108 -2.64 -13.36 -3.87
N LEU A 109 -2.88 -12.46 -4.83
CA LEU A 109 -1.84 -11.61 -5.41
C LEU A 109 -1.19 -10.70 -4.36
N PHE A 110 -1.98 -10.11 -3.47
CA PHE A 110 -1.46 -9.21 -2.42
C PHE A 110 -0.78 -9.91 -1.24
N VAL A 111 -0.68 -11.24 -1.23
CA VAL A 111 0.23 -11.98 -0.33
C VAL A 111 1.70 -11.72 -0.70
N SER A 112 1.99 -11.52 -1.98
CA SER A 112 3.37 -11.32 -2.48
C SER A 112 3.60 -9.93 -3.05
N LEU A 113 2.59 -9.33 -3.68
CA LEU A 113 2.69 -7.99 -4.27
C LEU A 113 2.71 -6.91 -3.20
N SER A 114 3.54 -5.88 -3.39
CA SER A 114 3.59 -4.70 -2.54
C SER A 114 3.88 -3.44 -3.35
N GLY A 115 3.57 -2.29 -2.77
CA GLY A 115 3.81 -0.99 -3.40
C GLY A 115 2.63 -0.47 -4.23
N LEU A 116 2.56 0.85 -4.35
CA LEU A 116 1.47 1.56 -5.03
C LEU A 116 1.34 1.17 -6.50
N GLY A 117 2.46 0.91 -7.19
CA GLY A 117 2.43 0.55 -8.61
C GLY A 117 1.75 -0.80 -8.88
N ALA A 118 2.01 -1.81 -8.03
CA ALA A 118 1.31 -3.09 -8.11
C ALA A 118 -0.19 -2.93 -7.82
N ILE A 119 -0.54 -2.09 -6.82
CA ILE A 119 -1.94 -1.79 -6.48
C ILE A 119 -2.67 -1.15 -7.66
N ILE A 120 -2.06 -0.15 -8.30
CA ILE A 120 -2.64 0.54 -9.45
C ILE A 120 -2.80 -0.42 -10.63
N MET A 121 -1.78 -1.24 -10.93
CA MET A 121 -1.81 -2.20 -12.04
C MET A 121 -2.94 -3.23 -11.85
N VAL A 122 -2.99 -3.91 -10.70
CA VAL A 122 -4.05 -4.91 -10.42
C VAL A 122 -5.42 -4.25 -10.41
N GLY A 123 -5.58 -3.09 -9.77
CA GLY A 123 -6.85 -2.36 -9.74
C GLY A 123 -7.34 -1.92 -11.12
N SER A 124 -6.42 -1.49 -11.99
CA SER A 124 -6.75 -1.09 -13.37
C SER A 124 -7.13 -2.26 -14.29
N ILE A 125 -6.86 -3.51 -13.88
CA ILE A 125 -7.32 -4.71 -14.58
C ILE A 125 -8.65 -5.19 -13.96
N VAL A 126 -8.66 -5.37 -12.64
CA VAL A 126 -9.79 -5.99 -11.93
C VAL A 126 -11.04 -5.12 -11.95
N LEU A 127 -10.91 -3.80 -11.76
CA LEU A 127 -12.07 -2.92 -11.69
C LEU A 127 -12.81 -2.84 -13.04
N PRO A 128 -12.13 -2.66 -14.19
CA PRO A 128 -12.81 -2.75 -15.48
C PRO A 128 -13.50 -4.09 -15.70
N ILE A 129 -12.87 -5.23 -15.39
CA ILE A 129 -13.49 -6.55 -15.56
C ILE A 129 -14.80 -6.62 -14.76
N MET A 130 -14.77 -6.28 -13.46
CA MET A 130 -15.98 -6.28 -12.63
C MET A 130 -17.07 -5.36 -13.18
N MET A 131 -16.70 -4.17 -13.67
CA MET A 131 -17.67 -3.23 -14.24
C MET A 131 -18.26 -3.73 -15.57
N THR A 132 -17.45 -4.35 -16.43
CA THR A 132 -17.90 -4.90 -17.71
C THR A 132 -18.83 -6.10 -17.55
N THR A 133 -18.71 -6.84 -16.45
CA THR A 133 -19.55 -8.01 -16.17
C THR A 133 -20.87 -7.66 -15.48
N GLY A 134 -21.10 -6.39 -15.13
CA GLY A 134 -22.35 -5.90 -14.55
C GLY A 134 -22.28 -5.54 -13.06
N VAL A 135 -21.11 -5.62 -12.41
CA VAL A 135 -20.96 -5.21 -11.01
C VAL A 135 -20.98 -3.67 -10.91
N PRO A 136 -21.83 -3.08 -10.05
CA PRO A 136 -21.85 -1.64 -9.85
C PRO A 136 -20.51 -1.10 -9.37
N ARG A 137 -20.05 0.02 -9.96
CA ARG A 137 -18.73 0.63 -9.68
C ARG A 137 -18.41 0.84 -8.20
N LYS A 138 -19.41 1.23 -7.39
CA LYS A 138 -19.24 1.43 -5.93
C LYS A 138 -18.93 0.10 -5.22
N ILE A 139 -19.60 -0.97 -5.63
CA ILE A 139 -19.42 -2.31 -5.07
C ILE A 139 -18.07 -2.88 -5.51
N ALA A 140 -17.72 -2.76 -6.80
CA ALA A 140 -16.45 -3.21 -7.34
C ALA A 140 -15.24 -2.59 -6.61
N ALA A 141 -15.27 -1.27 -6.38
CA ALA A 141 -14.21 -0.58 -5.63
C ALA A 141 -14.10 -1.07 -4.18
N THR A 142 -15.24 -1.27 -3.52
CA THR A 142 -15.28 -1.74 -2.13
C THR A 142 -14.77 -3.18 -2.01
N LEU A 143 -15.23 -4.06 -2.90
CA LEU A 143 -14.79 -5.45 -2.99
C LEU A 143 -13.29 -5.56 -3.27
N PHE A 144 -12.78 -4.77 -4.22
CA PHE A 144 -11.35 -4.71 -4.50
C PHE A 144 -10.54 -4.29 -3.26
N LEU A 145 -10.96 -3.23 -2.56
CA LEU A 145 -10.26 -2.76 -1.37
C LEU A 145 -10.31 -3.78 -0.24
N MET A 146 -11.43 -4.48 -0.06
CA MET A 146 -11.59 -5.51 0.96
C MET A 146 -10.73 -6.74 0.65
N ALA A 147 -10.70 -7.17 -0.61
CA ALA A 147 -9.83 -8.25 -1.08
C ALA A 147 -8.34 -7.90 -0.97
N PHE A 148 -7.98 -6.65 -1.33
CA PHE A 148 -6.64 -6.12 -1.15
C PHE A 148 -6.23 -6.18 0.34
N ALA A 149 -7.07 -5.65 1.24
CA ALA A 149 -6.80 -5.67 2.67
C ALA A 149 -6.63 -7.10 3.20
N LEU A 150 -7.48 -8.03 2.77
CA LEU A 150 -7.41 -9.44 3.16
C LEU A 150 -6.09 -10.09 2.72
N GLY A 151 -5.65 -9.88 1.48
CA GLY A 151 -4.35 -10.36 1.02
C GLY A 151 -3.17 -9.73 1.74
N PHE A 152 -3.29 -8.44 2.05
CA PHE A 152 -2.22 -7.66 2.67
C PHE A 152 -1.93 -8.07 4.13
N ILE A 153 -2.89 -8.72 4.81
CA ILE A 153 -2.70 -9.31 6.14
C ILE A 153 -1.61 -10.39 6.11
N PHE A 154 -1.55 -11.18 5.03
CA PHE A 154 -0.59 -12.28 4.86
C PHE A 154 0.67 -11.85 4.07
N ASN A 155 0.86 -10.55 3.85
CA ASN A 155 1.91 -10.07 2.97
C ASN A 155 3.31 -10.26 3.57
N ILE A 156 4.16 -10.99 2.84
CA ILE A 156 5.51 -11.36 3.30
C ILE A 156 6.40 -10.12 3.50
N VAL A 157 6.31 -9.15 2.59
CA VAL A 157 7.10 -7.90 2.66
C VAL A 157 6.69 -7.08 3.89
N ASN A 158 5.38 -7.03 4.16
CA ASN A 158 4.84 -6.33 5.31
C ASN A 158 5.26 -7.01 6.63
N TRP A 159 5.30 -8.34 6.68
CA TRP A 159 5.77 -9.07 7.86
C TRP A 159 7.27 -8.89 8.11
N GLN A 160 8.08 -8.84 7.05
CA GLN A 160 9.51 -8.49 7.18
C GLN A 160 9.69 -7.08 7.75
N PHE A 161 8.86 -6.13 7.30
CA PHE A 161 8.85 -4.78 7.84
C PHE A 161 8.51 -4.76 9.33
N TYR A 162 7.43 -5.43 9.75
CA TYR A 162 7.05 -5.47 11.17
C TYR A 162 8.07 -6.19 12.06
N THR A 163 8.63 -7.31 11.58
CA THR A 163 9.67 -8.03 12.34
C THR A 163 10.91 -7.17 12.53
N LYS A 164 11.34 -6.46 11.49
CA LYS A 164 12.60 -5.69 11.49
C LYS A 164 12.50 -4.38 12.29
N TYR A 165 11.38 -3.67 12.21
CA TYR A 165 11.25 -2.34 12.82
C TYR A 165 10.51 -2.33 14.16
N PHE A 166 9.56 -3.23 14.34
CA PHE A 166 8.74 -3.28 15.56
C PHE A 166 9.08 -4.48 16.45
N GLY A 167 10.02 -5.35 16.03
CA GLY A 167 10.46 -6.50 16.81
C GLY A 167 9.38 -7.56 17.01
N VAL A 168 8.30 -7.52 16.23
CA VAL A 168 7.18 -8.46 16.36
C VAL A 168 7.61 -9.81 15.79
N SER A 169 7.54 -10.86 16.61
CA SER A 169 7.84 -12.21 16.15
C SER A 169 6.86 -12.66 15.05
N GLN A 170 7.35 -13.39 14.04
CA GLN A 170 6.47 -13.93 12.99
C GLN A 170 5.34 -14.78 13.58
N GLN A 171 5.62 -15.53 14.65
CA GLN A 171 4.62 -16.34 15.36
C GLN A 171 3.49 -15.51 16.00
N GLN A 172 3.77 -14.29 16.49
CA GLN A 172 2.72 -13.38 16.92
C GLN A 172 1.89 -12.87 15.74
N MET A 173 2.52 -12.53 14.62
CA MET A 173 1.80 -12.07 13.43
C MET A 173 0.87 -13.15 12.87
N TYR A 174 1.30 -14.42 12.84
CA TYR A 174 0.43 -15.53 12.44
C TYR A 174 -0.83 -15.64 13.31
N LYS A 175 -0.69 -15.45 14.64
CA LYS A 175 -1.85 -15.49 15.54
C LYS A 175 -2.84 -14.36 15.26
N TYR A 176 -2.36 -13.15 14.98
CA TYR A 176 -3.24 -12.02 14.64
C TYR A 176 -3.77 -12.06 13.20
N ALA A 177 -3.14 -12.80 12.30
CA ALA A 177 -3.58 -12.93 10.92
C ALA A 177 -4.75 -13.93 10.73
N ILE A 178 -4.92 -14.87 11.68
CA ILE A 178 -5.89 -15.98 11.58
C ILE A 178 -7.07 -15.79 12.56
N ILE A 179 -6.95 -14.88 13.53
CA ILE A 179 -7.95 -14.61 14.59
C ILE A 179 -8.73 -13.33 14.29
#